data_AF-A0A959H1F8-F1
#
_entry.id   AF-A0A959H1F8-F1
#
_cell.length_a   1.000
_cell.length_b   1.000
_cell.length_c   1.000
_cell.angle_alpha   90.00
_cell.angle_beta   90.00
_cell.angle_gamma   90.00
#
_symmetry.space_group_name_H-M   'P 1'
#
loop_
_entity.id
_entity.type
_entity.pdbx_description
1 polymer ?
#
loop_
_entity_poly.entity_id
_entity_poly.type
_entity_poly.pdbx_seq_one_letter_code
_entity_poly.pdbx_strand_id
1 'polypeptide(L)'
;MAAFTTDKIRNVVLVGHSGSGKTTFAETMLYEAQAVSRRGAVGDSNTQSDYTALEQQRGHSLFASVLHCNWKDNKINILDTPGLDDFAG
;
A
#
# COMPACT_ATOMS: atom_id res chain seq x y z
N MET A 1 13.96 1.16 -17.36
CA MET A 1 12.99 0.34 -16.61
C MET A 1 13.06 -1.08 -17.16
N ALA A 2 13.17 -2.10 -16.30
CA ALA A 2 13.09 -3.47 -16.76
C ALA A 2 11.70 -3.71 -17.38
N ALA A 3 11.66 -4.21 -18.62
CA ALA A 3 10.41 -4.60 -19.25
C ALA A 3 9.97 -5.92 -18.62
N PHE A 4 8.93 -5.89 -17.78
CA PHE A 4 8.33 -7.09 -17.23
C PHE A 4 7.41 -7.71 -18.28
N THR A 5 7.58 -9.01 -18.52
CA THR A 5 6.58 -9.79 -19.25
C THR A 5 5.33 -9.94 -18.38
N THR A 6 4.17 -10.13 -19.00
CA THR A 6 2.87 -10.16 -18.29
C THR A 6 2.82 -11.22 -17.19
N ASP A 7 3.49 -12.37 -17.36
CA ASP A 7 3.58 -13.45 -16.37
C ASP A 7 4.38 -13.08 -15.09
N LYS A 8 5.17 -12.00 -15.16
CA LYS A 8 5.97 -11.46 -14.06
C LYS A 8 5.29 -10.31 -13.33
N ILE A 9 4.06 -9.95 -13.71
CA ILE A 9 3.28 -8.90 -13.03
C ILE A 9 2.30 -9.55 -12.06
N ARG A 10 2.32 -9.09 -10.81
CA ARG A 10 1.38 -9.50 -9.76
C ARG A 10 0.61 -8.29 -9.30
N ASN A 11 -0.71 -8.33 -9.41
CA ASN A 11 -1.59 -7.31 -8.87
C ASN A 11 -2.22 -7.86 -7.60
N VAL A 12 -2.03 -7.14 -6.49
CA VAL A 12 -2.53 -7.54 -5.16
C VAL A 12 -3.38 -6.40 -4.62
N VAL A 13 -4.54 -6.72 -4.08
CA VAL A 13 -5.40 -5.78 -3.36
C VAL A 13 -5.47 -6.19 -1.89
N LEU A 14 -5.33 -5.22 -1.00
CA LEU A 14 -5.44 -5.43 0.45
C LEU A 14 -6.84 -5.04 0.88
N VAL A 15 -7.64 -6.03 1.31
CA VAL A 15 -9.03 -5.83 1.73
C VAL A 15 -9.20 -6.28 3.18
N GLY A 16 -9.98 -5.52 3.94
CA GLY A 16 -10.20 -5.76 5.36
C GLY A 16 -10.74 -4.51 6.05
N HIS A 17 -11.32 -4.70 7.24
CA HIS A 17 -11.95 -3.63 8.01
C HIS A 17 -10.94 -2.53 8.41
N SER A 18 -11.43 -1.35 8.78
CA SER A 18 -10.59 -0.27 9.30
C SER A 18 -9.77 -0.76 10.51
N GLY A 19 -8.50 -0.38 10.57
CA GLY A 19 -7.59 -0.85 11.62
C GLY A 19 -7.07 -2.29 11.48
N SER A 20 -7.45 -3.05 10.44
CA SER A 20 -6.95 -4.43 10.24
C SER A 20 -5.47 -4.53 9.81
N GLY A 21 -4.77 -3.40 9.69
CA GLY A 21 -3.34 -3.35 9.38
C GLY A 21 -2.97 -3.37 7.89
N LYS A 22 -3.92 -3.13 6.97
CA LYS A 22 -3.68 -3.11 5.50
C LYS A 22 -2.52 -2.21 5.10
N THR A 23 -2.60 -0.93 5.48
CA THR A 23 -1.58 0.08 5.21
C THR A 23 -0.22 -0.30 5.80
N THR A 24 -0.21 -0.76 7.05
CA THR A 24 1.03 -1.25 7.70
C THR A 24 1.63 -2.45 6.97
N PHE A 25 0.81 -3.33 6.43
CA PHE A 25 1.26 -4.46 5.64
C PHE A 25 1.83 -4.02 4.29
N ALA A 26 1.18 -3.06 3.60
CA ALA A 26 1.70 -2.46 2.39
C ALA A 26 3.09 -1.81 2.61
N GLU A 27 3.25 -1.03 3.68
CA GLU A 27 4.54 -0.45 4.08
C GLU A 27 5.61 -1.52 4.32
N THR A 28 5.23 -2.63 4.95
CA THR A 28 6.14 -3.76 5.18
C THR A 28 6.55 -4.39 3.85
N MET A 29 5.63 -4.58 2.90
CA MET A 29 5.97 -5.09 1.56
C MET A 29 6.97 -4.18 0.83
N LEU A 30 6.80 -2.86 0.91
CA LEU A 30 7.70 -1.90 0.29
C LEU A 30 9.09 -1.93 0.94
N TYR A 31 9.15 -1.96 2.26
CA TYR A 31 10.40 -1.97 3.01
C TYR A 31 11.18 -3.27 2.79
N GLU A 32 10.54 -4.43 2.90
CA GLU A 32 11.19 -5.73 2.67
C GLU A 32 11.71 -5.83 1.22
N ALA A 33 10.96 -5.30 0.25
CA ALA A 33 11.38 -5.22 -1.15
C ALA A 33 12.46 -4.15 -1.42
N GLN A 34 12.90 -3.42 -0.38
CA GLN A 34 13.88 -2.33 -0.49
C GLN A 34 13.44 -1.21 -1.44
N ALA A 35 12.12 -1.07 -1.68
CA ALA A 35 11.55 0.03 -2.46
C ALA A 35 11.59 1.36 -1.70
N VAL A 36 11.64 1.28 -0.36
CA VAL A 36 11.84 2.41 0.55
C VAL A 36 12.94 2.07 1.56
N SER A 37 13.70 3.08 1.98
CA SER A 37 14.81 2.91 2.95
C SER A 37 14.35 2.83 4.41
N ARG A 38 13.12 3.29 4.69
CA ARG A 38 12.50 3.23 6.02
C ARG A 38 11.05 2.79 5.85
N ARG A 39 10.61 1.88 6.74
CA ARG A 39 9.20 1.49 6.83
C ARG A 39 8.38 2.62 7.45
N GLY A 40 7.34 3.07 6.75
CA GLY A 40 6.38 4.03 7.29
C GLY A 40 5.48 3.42 8.38
N ALA A 41 4.88 4.29 9.17
CA ALA A 41 3.89 3.95 10.19
C ALA A 41 2.74 4.96 10.14
N VAL A 42 1.51 4.44 10.18
CA VAL A 42 0.28 5.28 10.14
C VAL A 42 0.29 6.32 11.26
N GLY A 43 0.69 5.93 12.47
CA GLY A 43 0.79 6.84 13.62
C GLY A 43 1.82 7.96 13.47
N ASP A 44 2.81 7.80 12.60
CA ASP A 44 3.83 8.81 12.31
C ASP A 44 3.49 9.66 11.06
N SER A 45 2.36 9.38 10.39
CA SER A 45 1.93 10.06 9.16
C SER A 45 3.01 10.10 8.06
N ASN A 46 3.78 9.02 7.92
CA ASN A 46 4.91 8.93 6.99
C ASN A 46 4.86 7.68 6.10
N THR A 47 3.68 7.09 5.96
CA THR A 47 3.41 5.99 5.03
C THR A 47 3.50 6.50 3.58
N GLN A 48 3.86 5.61 2.66
CA GLN A 48 3.78 5.84 1.22
C GLN A 48 2.33 5.82 0.73
N SER A 49 1.50 5.00 1.37
CA SER A 49 0.04 5.15 1.34
C SER A 49 -0.39 6.33 2.24
N ASP A 50 -1.67 6.69 2.24
CA ASP A 50 -2.23 7.73 3.13
C ASP A 50 -1.47 9.08 3.09
N TYR A 51 -0.98 9.48 1.91
CA TYR A 51 -0.15 10.67 1.75
C TYR A 51 -0.94 11.99 1.73
N THR A 52 -2.27 11.93 1.73
CA THR A 52 -3.11 13.13 1.74
C THR A 52 -3.24 13.69 3.16
N ALA A 53 -3.30 15.02 3.30
CA ALA A 53 -3.46 15.67 4.59
C ALA A 53 -4.73 15.21 5.33
N LEU A 54 -5.78 14.86 4.59
CA LEU A 54 -7.04 14.40 5.17
C LEU A 54 -6.91 13.00 5.78
N GLU A 55 -6.22 12.08 5.09
CA GLU A 55 -5.95 10.72 5.61
C GLU A 55 -5.04 10.77 6.83
N GLN A 56 -4.00 11.61 6.80
CA GLN A 56 -3.12 11.83 7.96
C GLN A 56 -3.89 12.41 9.16
N GLN A 57 -4.79 13.38 8.94
CA GLN A 57 -5.64 13.93 9.99
C GLN A 57 -6.62 12.89 10.56
N ARG A 58 -7.15 12.01 9.71
CA ARG A 58 -8.14 10.99 10.08
C ARG A 58 -7.51 9.72 10.67
N GLY A 59 -6.21 9.50 10.44
CA GLY A 59 -5.47 8.32 10.88
C GLY A 59 -5.90 7.01 10.19
N HIS A 60 -6.53 7.09 9.01
CA HIS A 60 -6.90 5.94 8.20
C HIS A 60 -7.09 6.32 6.72
N SER A 61 -6.97 5.33 5.84
CA SER A 61 -7.15 5.48 4.39
C SER A 61 -8.58 5.88 4.02
N LEU A 62 -8.68 6.86 3.13
CA LEU A 62 -9.94 7.34 2.53
C LEU A 62 -9.99 7.05 1.03
N PHE A 63 -8.83 6.95 0.40
CA PHE A 63 -8.69 6.62 -1.02
C PHE A 63 -7.91 5.33 -1.20
N ALA A 64 -8.17 4.63 -2.30
CA ALA A 64 -7.31 3.54 -2.71
C ALA A 64 -5.98 4.09 -3.23
N SER A 65 -4.87 3.62 -2.66
CA SER A 65 -3.51 3.99 -3.06
C SER A 65 -2.89 2.90 -3.91
N VAL A 66 -2.23 3.29 -5.01
CA VAL A 66 -1.48 2.36 -5.86
C VAL A 66 0.01 2.46 -5.55
N LEU A 67 0.55 1.39 -5.00
CA LEU A 67 1.97 1.25 -4.68
C LEU A 67 2.60 0.17 -5.56
N HIS A 68 3.92 0.15 -5.64
CA HIS A 68 4.61 -0.91 -6.37
C HIS A 68 5.99 -1.20 -5.81
N CYS A 69 6.42 -2.46 -5.95
CA CYS A 69 7.77 -2.89 -5.63
C CYS A 69 8.20 -4.06 -6.51
N ASN A 70 9.51 -4.34 -6.54
CA ASN A 70 10.06 -5.52 -7.20
C ASN A 70 10.35 -6.59 -6.16
N TRP A 71 9.94 -7.82 -6.42
CA TRP A 71 10.18 -8.95 -5.52
C TRP A 71 10.43 -10.24 -6.32
N LYS A 72 11.60 -10.87 -6.11
CA LYS A 72 11.98 -12.15 -6.76
C LYS A 72 11.64 -12.18 -8.26
N ASP A 73 12.21 -11.25 -9.03
CA ASP A 73 12.01 -11.09 -10.49
C ASP A 73 10.56 -10.78 -10.95
N ASN A 74 9.66 -10.45 -10.02
CA ASN A 74 8.30 -10.03 -10.34
C ASN A 74 8.11 -8.54 -9.98
N LYS A 75 7.28 -7.85 -10.76
CA LYS A 75 6.72 -6.56 -10.38
C LYS A 75 5.43 -6.80 -9.61
N ILE A 76 5.36 -6.29 -8.38
CA ILE A 76 4.14 -6.31 -7.58
C ILE A 76 3.52 -4.91 -7.62
N ASN A 77 2.26 -4.82 -8.06
CA ASN A 77 1.42 -3.64 -7.88
C ASN A 77 0.47 -3.92 -6.70
N ILE A 78 0.44 -3.01 -5.74
CA ILE A 78 -0.32 -3.14 -4.50
C ILE A 78 -1.41 -2.07 -4.51
N LEU A 79 -2.65 -2.48 -4.31
CA LEU A 79 -3.78 -1.59 -4.06
C LEU A 79 -4.10 -1.66 -2.57
N ASP A 80 -3.70 -0.62 -1.83
CA ASP A 80 -4.12 -0.45 -0.44
C ASP A 80 -5.45 0.31 -0.43
N THR A 81 -6.51 -0.30 0.12
CA THR A 81 -7.87 0.25 0.04
C THR A 81 -8.38 0.75 1.39
N PRO A 82 -9.34 1.69 1.40
CA PRO A 82 -10.10 2.02 2.61
C PRO A 82 -10.73 0.77 3.22
N GLY A 83 -10.85 0.78 4.55
CA GLY A 83 -11.47 -0.31 5.31
C GLY A 83 -12.83 0.03 5.91
N LEU A 84 -13.39 1.17 5.55
CA LEU A 84 -14.71 1.61 5.99
C LEU A 84 -15.78 1.14 5.00
N ASP A 85 -16.90 0.66 5.52
CA ASP A 85 -18.02 0.14 4.72
C ASP A 85 -18.61 1.21 3.78
N ASP A 86 -18.50 2.49 4.15
CA ASP A 86 -18.94 3.64 3.35
C ASP A 86 -18.22 3.76 1.99
N PHE A 87 -17.15 2.99 1.76
CA PHE A 87 -16.40 2.95 0.50
C PHE A 87 -16.53 1.64 -0.27
N ALA A 88 -17.47 0.76 0.14
CA ALA A 88 -17.89 -0.39 -0.67
C ALA A 88 -18.87 0.09 -1.77
N GLY A 89 -18.42 0.06 -3.02
CA GLY A 89 -19.23 0.34 -4.21
C GLY A 89 -19.60 -0.92 -4.98
#